data_AF-A0A3L7SIP8-F1
#
_entry.id   AF-A0A3L7SIP8-F1
#
_cell.length_a   1.000
_cell.length_b   1.000
_cell.length_c   1.000
_cell.angle_alpha   90.00
_cell.angle_beta   90.00
_cell.angle_gamma   90.00
#
_symmetry.space_group_name_H-M   'P 1'
#
loop_
_entity.id
_entity.type
_entity.pdbx_description
1 polymer ?
#
loop_
_entity_poly.entity_id
_entity_poly.type
_entity_poly.pdbx_seq_one_letter_code
_entity_poly.pdbx_strand_id
1 'polypeptide(L)'
;MTRSARPMSITLVKPLVPCVLALAVAAGVIGSIARPLVGQAADPPAAATADLDNAQDDAQEALAAKAEILQSSRWRRAIFELGEWLSVQKIYPPREVQRIKAEFNTKVMKMSPQEIEYLLDDLEAKFKVIETPEAQEARAWMGQYLSAMSDRKRADVLKDVPNVVDMTAAQLSEEISKIEQTRQTLKDRQVAFDAGKQVLADVAAANRKATADASLAATSRMNSGPSFSPYRSGGSGGSPPFANARVGSGMSIGIGPWGAYVGMSLGNF
;
A
#
# COMPACT_ATOMS: atom_id res chain seq x y z
N MET A 1 13.52 0.09 -54.41
CA MET A 1 13.92 -0.60 -53.16
C MET A 1 12.86 -0.33 -52.11
N THR A 2 11.87 -1.22 -51.98
CA THR A 2 10.72 -1.08 -51.07
C THR A 2 11.00 -1.84 -49.77
N ARG A 3 11.16 -1.11 -48.65
CA ARG A 3 11.29 -1.72 -47.32
C ARG A 3 9.92 -2.15 -46.82
N SER A 4 9.72 -3.47 -46.76
CA SER A 4 8.57 -4.11 -46.14
C SER A 4 8.63 -3.93 -44.62
N ALA A 5 7.65 -3.21 -44.06
CA ALA A 5 7.51 -3.02 -42.62
C ALA A 5 6.78 -4.23 -42.02
N ARG A 6 7.46 -4.99 -41.15
CA ARG A 6 6.85 -6.09 -40.40
C ARG A 6 5.89 -5.52 -39.34
N PRO A 7 4.69 -6.10 -39.16
CA PRO A 7 3.83 -5.76 -38.05
C PRO A 7 4.47 -6.23 -36.74
N MET A 8 4.70 -5.31 -35.80
CA MET A 8 5.05 -5.67 -34.42
C MET A 8 3.80 -6.21 -33.74
N SER A 9 3.82 -7.50 -33.43
CA SER A 9 2.86 -8.14 -32.53
C SER A 9 3.00 -7.52 -31.14
N ILE A 10 2.01 -6.71 -30.74
CA ILE A 10 1.90 -6.20 -29.38
C ILE A 10 1.40 -7.36 -28.52
N THR A 11 2.32 -8.08 -27.91
CA THR A 11 2.01 -9.06 -26.86
C THR A 11 1.43 -8.33 -25.67
N LEU A 12 0.17 -8.65 -25.35
CA LEU A 12 -0.56 -8.20 -24.16
C LEU A 12 0.17 -8.70 -22.91
N VAL A 13 1.06 -7.86 -22.35
CA VAL A 13 1.73 -8.13 -21.08
C VAL A 13 0.67 -7.98 -19.98
N LYS A 14 0.17 -9.11 -19.47
CA LYS A 14 -0.56 -9.16 -18.20
C LYS A 14 0.32 -8.50 -17.13
N PRO A 15 -0.17 -7.51 -16.35
CA PRO A 15 0.54 -7.08 -15.17
C PRO A 15 0.47 -8.22 -14.15
N LEU A 16 1.51 -9.05 -14.16
CA LEU A 16 1.89 -9.89 -13.03
C LEU A 16 2.12 -8.93 -11.85
N VAL A 17 1.13 -8.86 -10.97
CA VAL A 17 1.32 -8.40 -9.59
C VAL A 17 2.37 -9.35 -8.99
N PRO A 18 3.59 -8.89 -8.69
CA PRO A 18 4.51 -9.71 -7.92
C PRO A 18 4.04 -9.62 -6.46
N CYS A 19 3.28 -10.63 -6.02
CA CYS A 19 3.30 -11.05 -4.62
C CYS A 19 4.72 -11.53 -4.30
N VAL A 20 5.64 -10.62 -4.06
CA VAL A 20 6.97 -10.91 -3.52
C VAL A 20 7.06 -10.18 -2.19
N LEU A 21 6.60 -10.86 -1.14
CA LEU A 21 7.15 -10.78 0.21
C LEU A 21 6.54 -11.91 1.06
N ALA A 22 6.82 -13.14 0.63
CA ALA A 22 6.83 -14.28 1.54
C ALA A 22 8.23 -14.31 2.17
N LEU A 23 8.41 -13.57 3.27
CA LEU A 23 9.60 -13.72 4.11
C LEU A 23 9.31 -14.88 5.06
N ALA A 24 9.69 -16.08 4.62
CA ALA A 24 9.79 -17.24 5.47
C ALA A 24 10.90 -16.98 6.50
N VAL A 25 10.50 -16.60 7.71
CA VAL A 25 11.36 -16.76 8.88
C VAL A 25 11.39 -18.26 9.17
N ALA A 26 12.39 -18.93 8.61
CA ALA A 26 12.75 -20.28 9.03
C ALA A 26 13.19 -20.19 10.49
N ALA A 27 12.28 -20.53 11.39
CA ALA A 27 12.60 -20.81 12.77
C ALA A 27 13.67 -21.91 12.79
N GLY A 28 14.85 -21.54 13.28
CA GLY A 28 15.90 -22.50 13.59
C GLY A 28 15.37 -23.49 14.61
N VAL A 29 15.06 -24.69 14.15
CA VAL A 29 14.89 -25.87 14.99
C VAL A 29 16.26 -26.16 15.59
N ILE A 30 16.48 -25.65 16.80
CA ILE A 30 17.60 -26.09 17.64
C ILE A 30 17.31 -27.55 17.95
N GLY A 31 18.11 -28.42 17.35
CA GLY A 31 18.05 -29.86 17.54
C GLY A 31 18.17 -30.22 19.02
N SER A 32 17.12 -30.85 19.52
CA SER A 32 17.11 -31.55 20.80
C SER A 32 18.16 -32.67 20.76
N ILE A 33 19.30 -32.44 21.39
CA ILE A 33 20.26 -33.51 21.68
C ILE A 33 19.62 -34.37 22.78
N ALA A 34 19.07 -35.51 22.37
CA ALA A 34 18.59 -36.55 23.25
C ALA A 34 19.76 -37.07 24.10
N ARG A 35 19.76 -36.74 25.39
CA ARG A 35 20.63 -37.38 26.39
C ARG A 35 19.90 -38.62 26.92
N PRO A 36 20.54 -39.80 26.94
CA PRO A 36 19.94 -41.01 27.50
C PRO A 36 19.78 -40.87 29.02
N LEU A 37 18.58 -41.19 29.52
CA LEU A 37 18.32 -41.45 30.93
C LEU A 37 19.11 -42.71 31.34
N VAL A 38 20.20 -42.52 32.09
CA VAL A 38 20.74 -43.57 32.96
C VAL A 38 20.09 -43.36 34.32
N GLY A 39 19.30 -44.35 34.73
CA GLY A 39 18.65 -44.37 36.04
C GLY A 39 19.67 -44.46 37.16
N GLN A 40 19.62 -43.50 38.07
CA GLN A 40 20.29 -43.57 39.36
C GLN A 40 19.22 -43.42 40.44
N ALA A 41 18.80 -44.57 40.97
CA ALA A 41 18.04 -44.64 42.21
C ALA A 41 18.97 -44.18 43.33
N ALA A 42 18.73 -43.00 43.87
CA ALA A 42 19.41 -42.47 45.04
C ALA A 42 18.37 -41.92 46.03
N ASP A 43 18.66 -42.16 47.30
CA ASP A 43 17.84 -41.97 48.50
C ASP A 43 17.14 -40.61 48.63
N PRO A 44 16.00 -40.55 49.38
CA PRO A 44 15.26 -39.30 49.61
C PRO A 44 16.04 -38.33 50.52
N PRO A 45 16.39 -37.11 50.07
CA PRO A 45 17.02 -36.11 50.93
C PRO A 45 15.99 -35.36 51.77
N ALA A 46 16.13 -35.43 53.10
CA ALA A 46 15.26 -34.80 54.10
C ALA A 46 15.64 -33.35 54.44
N ALA A 47 15.96 -32.49 53.45
CA ALA A 47 16.50 -31.14 53.69
C ALA A 47 15.85 -30.03 52.82
N ALA A 48 14.53 -30.07 52.59
CA ALA A 48 13.85 -29.19 51.63
C ALA A 48 13.01 -28.03 52.24
N THR A 49 13.08 -27.76 53.54
CA THR A 49 12.19 -26.76 54.18
C THR A 49 12.82 -25.40 54.45
N ALA A 50 14.15 -25.24 54.39
CA ALA A 50 14.81 -23.96 54.67
C ALA A 50 14.83 -22.98 53.47
N ASP A 51 14.62 -23.47 52.24
CA ASP A 51 14.66 -22.64 51.03
C ASP A 51 13.34 -21.92 50.73
N LEU A 52 12.23 -22.33 51.36
CA LEU A 52 10.92 -21.72 51.11
C LEU A 52 10.72 -20.38 51.81
N ASP A 53 11.34 -20.19 52.99
CA ASP A 53 11.22 -18.93 53.74
C ASP A 53 12.01 -17.79 53.06
N ASN A 54 13.22 -18.07 52.55
CA ASN A 54 14.01 -17.07 51.80
C ASN A 54 13.31 -16.61 50.51
N ALA A 55 12.61 -17.51 49.82
CA ALA A 55 11.90 -17.19 48.58
C ALA A 55 10.71 -16.25 48.79
N GLN A 56 10.09 -16.25 49.97
CA GLN A 56 8.99 -15.34 50.30
C GLN A 56 9.50 -13.92 50.59
N ASP A 57 10.61 -13.81 51.31
CA ASP A 57 11.24 -12.52 51.62
C ASP A 57 11.73 -11.82 50.33
N ASP A 58 12.38 -12.56 49.43
CA ASP A 58 12.83 -12.04 48.12
C ASP A 58 11.66 -11.53 47.27
N ALA A 59 10.53 -12.26 47.27
CA ALA A 59 9.34 -11.86 46.51
C ALA A 59 8.72 -10.58 47.08
N GLN A 60 8.73 -10.41 48.40
CA GLN A 60 8.20 -9.22 49.06
C GLN A 60 9.08 -7.99 48.84
N GLU A 61 10.42 -8.15 48.88
CA GLU A 61 11.37 -7.08 48.53
C GLU A 61 11.22 -6.66 47.07
N ALA A 62 11.08 -7.61 46.14
CA ALA A 62 10.83 -7.32 44.73
C ALA A 62 9.51 -6.55 44.50
N LEU A 63 8.45 -6.87 45.25
CA LEU A 63 7.19 -6.12 45.18
C LEU A 63 7.33 -4.69 45.71
N ALA A 64 8.11 -4.48 46.78
CA ALA A 64 8.40 -3.16 47.33
C ALA A 64 9.20 -2.31 46.34
N ALA A 65 10.29 -2.86 45.78
CA ALA A 65 11.11 -2.18 44.76
C ALA A 65 10.28 -1.82 43.52
N LYS A 66 9.42 -2.73 43.06
CA LYS A 66 8.48 -2.45 41.96
C LYS A 66 7.54 -1.29 42.28
N ALA A 67 6.97 -1.26 43.49
CA ALA A 67 6.07 -0.18 43.90
C ALA A 67 6.77 1.17 43.92
N GLU A 68 8.03 1.23 44.37
CA GLU A 68 8.85 2.44 44.35
C GLU A 68 9.06 2.95 42.91
N ILE A 69 9.44 2.06 41.98
CA ILE A 69 9.63 2.41 40.56
C ILE A 69 8.32 2.92 39.95
N LEU A 70 7.19 2.27 40.21
CA LEU A 70 5.88 2.68 39.69
C LEU A 70 5.37 4.02 40.28
N GLN A 71 5.86 4.42 41.45
CA GLN A 71 5.54 5.72 42.06
C GLN A 71 6.52 6.83 41.67
N SER A 72 7.66 6.46 41.09
CA SER A 72 8.70 7.39 40.66
C SER A 72 8.17 8.46 39.69
N SER A 73 8.83 9.62 39.68
CA SER A 73 8.55 10.69 38.71
C SER A 73 8.84 10.24 37.27
N ARG A 74 9.89 9.43 37.09
CA ARG A 74 10.31 8.86 35.80
C ARG A 74 9.19 8.03 35.17
N TRP A 75 8.62 7.10 35.93
CA TRP A 75 7.48 6.29 35.48
C TRP A 75 6.29 7.15 35.08
N ARG A 76 5.86 8.08 35.96
CA ARG A 76 4.71 8.96 35.69
C ARG A 76 4.90 9.78 34.41
N ARG A 77 6.11 10.30 34.17
CA ARG A 77 6.46 11.03 32.96
C ARG A 77 6.38 10.13 31.72
N ALA A 78 7.01 8.96 31.74
CA ALA A 78 7.00 8.04 30.61
C ALA A 78 5.57 7.59 30.23
N ILE A 79 4.70 7.34 31.22
CA ILE A 79 3.30 6.98 30.98
C ILE A 79 2.48 8.15 30.44
N PHE A 80 2.75 9.37 30.93
CA PHE A 80 2.12 10.57 30.41
C PHE A 80 2.51 10.79 28.93
N GLU A 81 3.81 10.79 28.62
CA GLU A 81 4.34 10.96 27.26
C GLU A 81 3.83 9.86 26.32
N LEU A 82 3.76 8.60 26.78
CA LEU A 82 3.16 7.50 26.01
C LEU A 82 1.68 7.75 25.73
N GLY A 83 0.95 8.19 26.75
CA GLY A 83 -0.48 8.49 26.67
C GLY A 83 -0.77 9.64 25.71
N GLU A 84 0.02 10.71 25.78
CA GLU A 84 -0.05 11.86 24.88
C GLU A 84 0.27 11.44 23.44
N TRP A 85 1.40 10.75 23.25
CA TRP A 85 1.83 10.28 21.94
C TRP A 85 0.77 9.43 21.25
N LEU A 86 0.19 8.45 21.97
CA LEU A 86 -0.90 7.59 21.49
C LEU A 86 -2.16 8.41 21.15
N SER A 87 -2.48 9.45 21.92
CA SER A 87 -3.68 10.26 21.70
C SER A 87 -3.62 11.09 20.41
N VAL A 88 -2.43 11.51 20.01
CA VAL A 88 -2.21 12.27 18.77
C VAL A 88 -2.29 11.34 17.54
N GLN A 89 -2.27 10.00 17.72
CA GLN A 89 -2.19 9.07 16.59
C GLN A 89 -3.54 8.97 15.89
N LYS A 90 -3.64 9.50 14.67
CA LYS A 90 -4.82 9.33 13.80
C LYS A 90 -5.01 7.89 13.32
N ILE A 91 -3.96 7.08 13.44
CA ILE A 91 -3.88 5.72 12.89
C ILE A 91 -4.59 4.72 13.82
N TYR A 92 -4.58 4.97 15.14
CA TYR A 92 -5.24 4.10 16.11
C TYR A 92 -6.61 4.66 16.48
N PRO A 93 -7.70 3.88 16.32
CA PRO A 93 -8.99 4.28 16.85
C PRO A 93 -8.96 4.31 18.39
N PRO A 94 -9.82 5.12 19.05
CA PRO A 94 -9.79 5.25 20.52
C PRO A 94 -9.90 3.94 21.30
N ARG A 95 -10.67 2.97 20.78
CA ARG A 95 -10.80 1.62 21.37
C ARG A 95 -9.49 0.83 21.32
N GLU A 96 -8.73 0.99 20.25
CA GLU A 96 -7.43 0.34 20.09
C GLU A 96 -6.40 0.94 21.06
N VAL A 97 -6.41 2.26 21.23
CA VAL A 97 -5.56 2.94 22.22
C VAL A 97 -5.86 2.44 23.64
N GLN A 98 -7.14 2.23 23.98
CA GLN A 98 -7.51 1.65 25.29
C GLN A 98 -7.02 0.21 25.44
N ARG A 99 -7.12 -0.61 24.39
CA ARG A 99 -6.60 -1.98 24.37
C ARG A 99 -5.09 -2.01 24.61
N ILE A 100 -4.33 -1.20 23.86
CA ILE A 100 -2.88 -1.07 23.99
C ILE A 100 -2.50 -0.70 25.43
N LYS A 101 -3.19 0.27 26.04
CA LYS A 101 -2.95 0.66 27.45
C LYS A 101 -3.23 -0.48 28.42
N ALA A 102 -4.31 -1.24 28.23
CA ALA A 102 -4.65 -2.36 29.09
C ALA A 102 -3.64 -3.52 28.98
N GLU A 103 -3.23 -3.86 27.75
CA GLU A 103 -2.21 -4.87 27.48
C GLU A 103 -0.85 -4.47 28.08
N PHE A 104 -0.46 -3.21 27.91
CA PHE A 104 0.75 -2.65 28.50
C PHE A 104 0.73 -2.75 30.03
N ASN A 105 -0.35 -2.32 30.69
CA ASN A 105 -0.49 -2.44 32.14
C ASN A 105 -0.39 -3.90 32.61
N THR A 106 -1.01 -4.83 31.87
CA THR A 106 -0.95 -6.26 32.17
C THR A 106 0.48 -6.80 32.09
N LYS A 107 1.27 -6.33 31.10
CA LYS A 107 2.68 -6.70 30.92
C LYS A 107 3.53 -6.18 32.08
N VAL A 108 3.36 -4.90 32.43
CA VAL A 108 4.05 -4.25 33.55
C VAL A 108 3.76 -4.95 34.87
N MET A 109 2.52 -5.40 35.10
CA MET A 109 2.16 -6.16 36.31
C MET A 109 2.91 -7.50 36.42
N LYS A 110 3.29 -8.11 35.29
CA LYS A 110 4.04 -9.37 35.24
C LYS A 110 5.56 -9.19 35.28
N MET A 111 6.07 -8.00 34.95
CA MET A 111 7.50 -7.70 34.95
C MET A 111 8.07 -7.58 36.36
N SER A 112 9.31 -8.02 36.51
CA SER A 112 10.18 -7.76 37.66
C SER A 112 10.60 -6.28 37.73
N PRO A 113 11.09 -5.80 38.89
CA PRO A 113 11.61 -4.43 39.02
C PRO A 113 12.66 -4.08 37.98
N GLN A 114 13.59 -4.99 37.72
CA GLN A 114 14.70 -4.78 36.78
C GLN A 114 14.19 -4.68 35.33
N GLU A 115 13.22 -5.52 34.95
CA GLU A 115 12.58 -5.42 33.63
C GLU A 115 11.83 -4.10 33.44
N ILE A 116 11.27 -3.53 34.50
CA ILE A 116 10.60 -2.21 34.44
C ILE A 116 11.63 -1.09 34.21
N GLU A 117 12.82 -1.15 34.83
CA GLU A 117 13.89 -0.18 34.55
C GLU A 117 14.35 -0.26 33.08
N TYR A 118 14.56 -1.46 32.55
CA TYR A 118 14.89 -1.62 31.13
C TYR A 118 13.76 -1.13 30.20
N LEU A 119 12.51 -1.36 30.59
CA LEU A 119 11.36 -0.82 29.86
C LEU A 119 11.36 0.71 29.86
N LEU A 120 11.71 1.35 30.98
CA LEU A 120 11.82 2.81 31.07
C LEU A 120 12.95 3.34 30.17
N ASP A 121 14.10 2.70 30.16
CA ASP A 121 15.21 3.05 29.25
C ASP A 121 14.78 2.92 27.78
N ASP A 122 14.08 1.85 27.41
CA ASP A 122 13.58 1.63 26.05
C ASP A 122 12.48 2.64 25.66
N LEU A 123 11.58 3.00 26.58
CA LEU A 123 10.57 4.05 26.34
C LEU A 123 11.24 5.41 26.08
N GLU A 124 12.22 5.80 26.88
CA GLU A 124 12.97 7.04 26.66
C GLU A 124 13.72 7.03 25.31
N ALA A 125 14.32 5.89 24.95
CA ALA A 125 14.95 5.73 23.64
C ALA A 125 13.93 5.83 22.49
N LYS A 126 12.75 5.22 22.63
CA LYS A 126 11.66 5.33 21.65
C LYS A 126 11.17 6.76 21.49
N PHE A 127 10.98 7.50 22.58
CA PHE A 127 10.54 8.90 22.49
C PHE A 127 11.56 9.75 21.74
N LYS A 128 12.86 9.57 22.01
CA LYS A 128 13.92 10.24 21.22
C LYS A 128 13.83 9.94 19.73
N VAL A 129 13.57 8.68 19.36
CA VAL A 129 13.41 8.28 17.94
C VAL A 129 12.15 8.91 17.34
N ILE A 130 11.03 8.90 18.06
CA ILE A 130 9.74 9.42 17.60
C ILE A 130 9.74 10.95 17.46
N GLU A 131 10.51 11.64 18.29
CA GLU A 131 10.63 13.10 18.26
C GLU A 131 11.47 13.60 17.09
N THR A 132 12.24 12.71 16.43
CA THR A 132 12.99 13.07 15.22
C THR A 132 12.06 13.61 14.13
N PRO A 133 12.51 14.61 13.35
CA PRO A 133 11.69 15.16 12.27
C PRO A 133 11.30 14.09 11.25
N GLU A 134 12.18 13.12 10.99
CA GLU A 134 11.92 11.99 10.09
C GLU A 134 10.74 11.15 10.58
N ALA A 135 10.67 10.84 11.87
CA ALA A 135 9.56 10.09 12.45
C ALA A 135 8.25 10.89 12.41
N GLN A 136 8.30 12.19 12.65
CA GLN A 136 7.12 13.08 12.56
C GLN A 136 6.58 13.15 11.14
N GLU A 137 7.46 13.29 10.14
CA GLU A 137 7.10 13.27 8.72
C GLU A 137 6.51 11.92 8.30
N ALA A 138 7.17 10.81 8.67
CA ALA A 138 6.71 9.46 8.36
C ALA A 138 5.29 9.22 8.93
N ARG A 139 5.05 9.65 10.18
CA ARG A 139 3.73 9.59 10.81
C ARG A 139 2.69 10.45 10.08
N ALA A 140 3.03 11.69 9.76
CA ALA A 140 2.13 12.60 9.05
C ALA A 140 1.75 12.06 7.68
N TRP A 141 2.76 11.57 6.93
CA TRP A 141 2.60 10.94 5.64
C TRP A 141 1.73 9.68 5.73
N MET A 142 1.98 8.79 6.70
CA MET A 142 1.19 7.58 6.90
C MET A 142 -0.29 7.91 7.23
N GLY A 143 -0.53 8.94 8.03
CA GLY A 143 -1.87 9.44 8.30
C GLY A 143 -2.60 9.91 7.02
N GLN A 144 -1.91 10.67 6.16
CA GLN A 144 -2.45 11.10 4.87
C GLN A 144 -2.69 9.90 3.93
N TYR A 145 -1.73 9.00 3.83
CA TYR A 145 -1.78 7.80 2.99
C TYR A 145 -2.97 6.91 3.35
N LEU A 146 -3.17 6.64 4.64
CA LEU A 146 -4.30 5.83 5.11
C LEU A 146 -5.65 6.56 4.94
N SER A 147 -5.67 7.90 5.03
CA SER A 147 -6.90 8.68 4.82
C SER A 147 -7.40 8.61 3.37
N ALA A 148 -6.49 8.47 2.40
CA ALA A 148 -6.84 8.31 0.99
C ALA A 148 -7.34 6.89 0.63
N MET A 149 -7.18 5.91 1.54
CA MET A 149 -7.66 4.54 1.33
C MET A 149 -9.10 4.34 1.80
N SER A 150 -9.78 3.38 1.17
CA SER A 150 -11.05 2.86 1.68
C SER A 150 -10.86 2.18 3.03
N ASP A 151 -11.88 2.22 3.89
CA ASP A 151 -11.80 1.70 5.25
C ASP A 151 -11.43 0.20 5.30
N ARG A 152 -11.91 -0.60 4.33
CA ARG A 152 -11.54 -2.02 4.21
C ARG A 152 -10.04 -2.19 3.97
N LYS A 153 -9.48 -1.45 3.00
CA LYS A 153 -8.06 -1.52 2.67
C LYS A 153 -7.20 -0.96 3.79
N ARG A 154 -7.67 0.10 4.46
CA ARG A 154 -7.03 0.65 5.67
C ARG A 154 -6.95 -0.41 6.76
N ALA A 155 -8.05 -1.12 7.05
CA ALA A 155 -8.08 -2.19 8.03
C ALA A 155 -7.13 -3.35 7.67
N ASP A 156 -7.03 -3.69 6.38
CA ASP A 156 -6.09 -4.72 5.92
C ASP A 156 -4.63 -4.28 6.10
N VAL A 157 -4.28 -3.05 5.71
CA VAL A 157 -2.93 -2.49 5.92
C VAL A 157 -2.59 -2.40 7.41
N LEU A 158 -3.55 -2.03 8.26
CA LEU A 158 -3.33 -1.90 9.70
C LEU A 158 -3.07 -3.22 10.42
N LYS A 159 -3.41 -4.37 9.82
CA LYS A 159 -3.06 -5.69 10.41
C LYS A 159 -1.56 -5.93 10.39
N ASP A 160 -0.88 -5.38 9.39
CA ASP A 160 0.56 -5.55 9.20
C ASP A 160 1.38 -4.46 9.92
N VAL A 161 0.71 -3.42 10.45
CA VAL A 161 1.39 -2.36 11.21
C VAL A 161 1.74 -2.89 12.60
N PRO A 162 3.03 -2.99 12.95
CA PRO A 162 3.44 -3.52 14.24
C PRO A 162 2.98 -2.60 15.39
N ASN A 163 2.71 -3.21 16.54
CA ASN A 163 2.41 -2.45 17.74
C ASN A 163 3.69 -1.78 18.26
N VAL A 164 3.76 -0.45 18.18
CA VAL A 164 4.95 0.34 18.59
C VAL A 164 5.32 0.12 20.05
N VAL A 165 4.36 -0.25 20.89
CA VAL A 165 4.61 -0.54 22.31
C VAL A 165 5.43 -1.82 22.50
N ASP A 166 5.29 -2.80 21.61
CA ASP A 166 5.97 -4.10 21.70
C ASP A 166 7.32 -4.13 20.97
N MET A 167 7.57 -3.17 20.08
CA MET A 167 8.84 -3.03 19.38
C MET A 167 9.93 -2.48 20.30
N THR A 168 11.21 -2.62 19.96
CA THR A 168 12.29 -1.85 20.60
C THR A 168 12.51 -0.51 19.89
N ALA A 169 13.24 0.42 20.51
CA ALA A 169 13.61 1.67 19.85
C ALA A 169 14.37 1.46 18.52
N ALA A 170 15.24 0.45 18.46
CA ALA A 170 15.98 0.10 17.24
C ALA A 170 15.05 -0.42 16.14
N GLN A 171 14.12 -1.31 16.48
CA GLN A 171 13.12 -1.79 15.54
C GLN A 171 12.23 -0.64 15.04
N LEU A 172 11.87 0.30 15.90
CA LEU A 172 11.08 1.46 15.51
C LEU A 172 11.81 2.33 14.48
N SER A 173 13.12 2.55 14.65
CA SER A 173 13.93 3.28 13.67
C SER A 173 14.00 2.57 12.31
N GLU A 174 14.03 1.24 12.30
CA GLU A 174 13.99 0.42 11.09
C GLU A 174 12.64 0.56 10.37
N GLU A 175 11.53 0.50 11.11
CA GLU A 175 10.19 0.69 10.53
C GLU A 175 9.98 2.10 9.97
N ILE A 176 10.50 3.14 10.65
CA ILE A 176 10.50 4.51 10.08
C ILE A 176 11.27 4.54 8.75
N SER A 177 12.43 3.88 8.70
CA SER A 177 13.23 3.79 7.47
C SER A 177 12.49 3.05 6.34
N LYS A 178 11.73 1.99 6.66
CA LYS A 178 10.87 1.28 5.69
C LYS A 178 9.73 2.16 5.17
N ILE A 179 9.12 2.96 6.05
CA ILE A 179 8.09 3.92 5.66
C ILE A 179 8.67 4.94 4.68
N GLU A 180 9.86 5.46 4.96
CA GLU A 180 10.55 6.42 4.08
C GLU A 180 10.90 5.82 2.70
N GLN A 181 11.40 4.58 2.67
CA GLN A 181 11.65 3.87 1.41
C GLN A 181 10.36 3.66 0.61
N THR A 182 9.26 3.35 1.29
CA THR A 182 7.95 3.17 0.67
C THR A 182 7.43 4.50 0.11
N ARG A 183 7.57 5.60 0.87
CA ARG A 183 7.25 6.97 0.44
C ARG A 183 8.00 7.32 -0.84
N GLN A 184 9.31 7.08 -0.87
CA GLN A 184 10.14 7.37 -2.03
C GLN A 184 9.76 6.50 -3.25
N THR A 185 9.54 5.20 -3.04
CA THR A 185 9.12 4.29 -4.11
C THR A 185 7.79 4.71 -4.73
N LEU A 186 6.83 5.16 -3.93
CA LEU A 186 5.53 5.64 -4.43
C LEU A 186 5.67 6.95 -5.21
N LYS A 187 6.53 7.86 -4.74
CA LYS A 187 6.86 9.11 -5.45
C LYS A 187 7.48 8.82 -6.81
N ASP A 188 8.45 7.91 -6.88
CA ASP A 188 9.12 7.54 -8.13
C ASP A 188 8.15 6.90 -9.12
N ARG A 189 7.23 6.05 -8.63
CA ARG A 189 6.15 5.48 -9.46
C ARG A 189 5.22 6.55 -10.02
N GLN A 190 4.88 7.56 -9.23
CA GLN A 190 4.05 8.67 -9.68
C GLN A 190 4.75 9.46 -10.78
N VAL A 191 6.02 9.82 -10.59
CA VAL A 191 6.83 10.52 -11.60
C VAL A 191 6.93 9.70 -12.89
N ALA A 192 7.20 8.40 -12.79
CA ALA A 192 7.26 7.52 -13.95
C ALA A 192 5.91 7.42 -14.69
N PHE A 193 4.81 7.38 -13.95
CA PHE A 193 3.46 7.35 -14.52
C PHE A 193 3.11 8.65 -15.25
N ASP A 194 3.43 9.80 -14.64
CA ASP A 194 3.19 11.11 -15.23
C ASP A 194 4.05 11.35 -16.48
N ALA A 195 5.31 10.91 -16.45
CA ALA A 195 6.17 10.89 -17.64
C ALA A 195 5.58 10.02 -18.77
N GLY A 196 5.05 8.84 -18.43
CA GLY A 196 4.37 7.96 -19.40
C GLY A 196 3.13 8.59 -20.03
N LYS A 197 2.34 9.34 -19.25
CA LYS A 197 1.20 10.10 -19.77
C LYS A 197 1.63 11.18 -20.76
N GLN A 198 2.71 11.91 -20.47
CA GLN A 198 3.20 12.95 -21.36
C GLN A 198 3.61 12.36 -22.72
N VAL A 199 4.33 11.23 -22.71
CA VAL A 199 4.70 10.52 -23.96
C VAL A 199 3.46 10.12 -24.76
N LEU A 200 2.42 9.59 -24.11
CA LEU A 200 1.18 9.23 -24.79
C LEU A 200 0.46 10.45 -25.37
N ALA A 201 0.46 11.58 -24.66
CA ALA A 201 -0.11 12.83 -25.14
C ALA A 201 0.65 13.35 -26.37
N ASP A 202 1.99 13.30 -26.34
CA ASP A 202 2.84 13.74 -27.45
C ASP A 202 2.67 12.86 -28.69
N VAL A 203 2.60 11.54 -28.50
CA VAL A 203 2.31 10.57 -29.59
C VAL A 203 0.92 10.83 -30.18
N ALA A 204 -0.09 11.07 -29.34
CA ALA A 204 -1.43 11.39 -29.82
C ALA A 204 -1.46 12.71 -30.61
N ALA A 205 -0.72 13.74 -30.15
CA ALA A 205 -0.59 15.01 -30.84
C ALA A 205 0.10 14.85 -32.21
N ALA A 206 1.20 14.09 -32.26
CA ALA A 206 1.92 13.79 -33.50
C ALA A 206 1.04 13.03 -34.51
N ASN A 207 0.27 12.04 -34.05
CA ASN A 207 -0.66 11.29 -34.90
C ASN A 207 -1.78 12.16 -35.47
N ARG A 208 -2.35 13.06 -34.65
CA ARG A 208 -3.35 14.03 -35.12
C ARG A 208 -2.78 14.94 -36.19
N LYS A 209 -1.56 15.46 -35.99
CA LYS A 209 -0.87 16.29 -36.98
C LYS A 209 -0.65 15.54 -38.29
N ALA A 210 -0.10 14.33 -38.23
CA ALA A 210 0.12 13.49 -39.41
C ALA A 210 -1.19 13.20 -40.17
N THR A 211 -2.29 12.99 -39.45
CA THR A 211 -3.62 12.74 -40.05
C THR A 211 -4.18 14.01 -40.72
N ALA A 212 -4.00 15.17 -40.08
CA ALA A 212 -4.40 16.46 -40.64
C ALA A 212 -3.61 16.77 -41.92
N ASP A 213 -2.28 16.57 -41.91
CA ASP A 213 -1.41 16.78 -43.07
C ASP A 213 -1.76 15.84 -44.23
N ALA A 214 -2.03 14.55 -43.95
CA ALA A 214 -2.46 13.59 -44.95
C ALA A 214 -3.82 13.96 -45.56
N SER A 215 -4.74 14.47 -44.74
CA SER A 215 -6.06 14.93 -45.18
C SER A 215 -5.95 16.17 -46.07
N LEU A 216 -5.12 17.15 -45.71
CA LEU A 216 -4.84 18.33 -46.53
C LEU A 216 -4.22 17.95 -47.89
N ALA A 217 -3.26 17.03 -47.91
CA ALA A 217 -2.64 16.55 -49.14
C ALA A 217 -3.62 15.76 -50.03
N ALA A 218 -4.57 15.02 -49.43
CA ALA A 218 -5.64 14.36 -50.18
C ALA A 218 -6.59 15.39 -50.81
N THR A 219 -7.02 16.40 -50.04
CA THR A 219 -7.87 17.48 -50.55
C THR A 219 -7.19 18.28 -51.67
N SER A 220 -5.90 18.58 -51.56
CA SER A 220 -5.17 19.29 -52.62
C SER A 220 -5.10 18.49 -53.92
N ARG A 221 -4.91 17.17 -53.84
CA ARG A 221 -4.95 16.27 -55.01
C ARG A 221 -6.33 16.24 -55.65
N MET A 222 -7.39 16.17 -54.83
CA MET A 222 -8.77 16.19 -55.34
C MET A 222 -9.12 17.50 -56.03
N ASN A 223 -8.65 18.64 -55.52
CA ASN A 223 -8.86 19.96 -56.14
C ASN A 223 -8.10 20.14 -57.45
N SER A 224 -6.97 19.43 -57.64
CA SER A 224 -6.16 19.52 -58.87
C SER A 224 -6.60 18.61 -60.02
N GLY A 225 -7.45 17.61 -59.74
CA GLY A 225 -8.04 16.75 -60.77
C GLY A 225 -9.34 17.33 -61.34
N PRO A 226 -9.72 17.03 -62.60
CA PRO A 226 -11.03 17.39 -63.13
C PRO A 226 -12.09 16.81 -62.21
N SER A 227 -12.76 17.69 -61.46
CA SER A 227 -13.79 17.31 -60.49
C SER A 227 -14.97 16.71 -61.24
N PHE A 228 -14.96 15.38 -61.38
CA PHE A 228 -16.10 14.62 -61.89
C PHE A 228 -17.17 14.64 -60.80
N SER A 229 -18.03 15.66 -60.86
CA SER A 229 -19.23 15.72 -60.03
C SER A 229 -20.34 14.97 -60.75
N PRO A 230 -20.75 13.77 -60.29
CA PRO A 230 -21.82 13.00 -60.91
C PRO A 230 -23.20 13.68 -60.79
N TYR A 231 -23.29 14.82 -60.09
CA TYR A 231 -24.52 15.58 -59.88
C TYR A 231 -24.52 16.97 -60.54
N ARG A 232 -23.52 17.31 -61.38
CA ARG A 232 -23.62 18.53 -62.17
C ARG A 232 -24.71 18.32 -63.24
N SER A 233 -25.93 18.73 -62.91
CA SER A 233 -27.22 18.51 -63.59
C SER A 233 -27.38 19.18 -64.97
N GLY A 234 -26.30 19.30 -65.75
CA GLY A 234 -26.31 19.94 -67.06
C GLY A 234 -25.92 18.96 -68.15
N GLY A 235 -26.80 18.01 -68.49
CA GLY A 235 -26.62 17.22 -69.72
C GLY A 235 -27.16 15.79 -69.66
N SER A 236 -28.44 15.65 -70.01
CA SER A 236 -29.01 14.47 -70.69
C SER A 236 -29.02 13.11 -69.93
N GLY A 237 -30.10 12.86 -69.19
CA GLY A 237 -30.87 11.61 -69.34
C GLY A 237 -30.38 10.32 -68.67
N GLY A 238 -29.38 10.36 -67.79
CA GLY A 238 -28.94 9.17 -67.04
C GLY A 238 -29.63 9.01 -65.69
N SER A 239 -30.35 7.89 -65.48
CA SER A 239 -30.92 7.52 -64.18
C SER A 239 -29.87 7.58 -63.06
N PRO A 240 -30.19 8.11 -61.86
CA PRO A 240 -29.23 8.19 -60.78
C PRO A 240 -28.75 6.77 -60.39
N PRO A 241 -27.45 6.60 -60.09
CA PRO A 241 -26.83 5.28 -59.89
C PRO A 241 -27.35 4.47 -58.69
N PHE A 242 -28.35 4.99 -57.97
CA PHE A 242 -29.00 4.33 -56.83
C PHE A 242 -30.54 4.34 -56.94
N ALA A 243 -31.11 4.67 -58.10
CA ALA A 243 -32.56 4.63 -58.30
C ALA A 243 -33.18 3.25 -58.00
N ASN A 244 -32.38 2.19 -58.08
CA ASN A 244 -32.78 0.80 -57.84
C ASN A 244 -32.22 0.20 -56.55
N ALA A 245 -31.48 0.95 -55.73
CA ALA A 245 -31.04 0.47 -54.44
C ALA A 245 -32.21 0.53 -53.45
N ARG A 246 -32.95 -0.58 -53.30
CA ARG A 246 -33.89 -0.75 -52.18
C ARG A 246 -33.09 -0.68 -50.88
N VAL A 247 -33.07 0.49 -50.24
CA VAL A 247 -32.54 0.67 -48.89
C VAL A 247 -33.54 0.04 -47.92
N GLY A 248 -33.50 -1.29 -47.83
CA GLY A 248 -34.27 -2.06 -46.88
C GLY A 248 -33.66 -1.91 -45.49
N SER A 249 -34.43 -1.26 -44.60
CA SER A 249 -34.45 -1.37 -43.14
C SER A 249 -33.12 -1.47 -42.36
N GLY A 250 -32.80 -0.42 -41.59
CA GLY A 250 -32.59 -0.64 -40.15
C GLY A 250 -31.27 -0.25 -39.47
N MET A 251 -30.26 0.30 -40.16
CA MET A 251 -29.03 0.77 -39.49
C MET A 251 -28.70 2.23 -39.84
N SER A 252 -28.87 3.13 -38.86
CA SER A 252 -28.38 4.50 -38.96
C SER A 252 -27.12 4.67 -38.12
N ILE A 253 -26.09 5.25 -38.72
CA ILE A 253 -24.86 5.64 -38.02
C ILE A 253 -24.92 7.16 -37.88
N GLY A 254 -25.03 7.65 -36.64
CA GLY A 254 -25.06 9.07 -36.31
C GLY A 254 -23.76 9.49 -35.60
N ILE A 255 -23.31 10.71 -35.85
CA ILE A 255 -22.19 11.32 -35.12
C ILE A 255 -22.74 12.52 -34.37
N GLY A 256 -22.78 12.43 -33.05
CA GLY A 256 -23.21 13.51 -32.17
C GLY A 256 -22.04 14.16 -31.43
N PRO A 257 -22.28 15.24 -30.66
CA PRO A 257 -21.25 15.93 -29.88
C PRO A 257 -20.61 15.07 -28.78
N TRP A 258 -21.11 13.86 -28.54
CA TRP A 258 -20.59 12.87 -27.58
C TRP A 258 -19.97 11.63 -28.24
N GLY A 259 -19.77 11.63 -29.55
CA GLY A 259 -19.16 10.52 -30.31
C GLY A 259 -20.10 9.88 -31.33
N ALA A 260 -19.58 8.86 -32.04
CA ALA A 260 -20.33 8.08 -33.01
C ALA A 260 -21.21 7.04 -32.30
N TYR A 261 -22.48 6.93 -32.72
CA TYR A 261 -23.41 5.90 -32.24
C TYR A 261 -24.06 5.17 -33.43
N VAL A 262 -24.36 3.89 -33.22
CA VAL A 262 -25.07 3.06 -34.20
C VAL A 262 -26.46 2.79 -33.64
N GLY A 263 -27.49 3.33 -34.31
CA GLY A 263 -28.88 3.06 -34.01
C GLY A 263 -29.39 1.92 -34.88
N MET A 264 -29.70 0.78 -34.27
CA MET A 264 -30.45 -0.29 -34.94
C MET A 264 -31.94 -0.09 -34.66
N SER A 265 -32.68 0.30 -35.70
CA SER A 265 -34.13 0.39 -35.63
C SER A 265 -34.71 -0.98 -36.00
N LEU A 266 -34.91 -1.86 -35.01
CA LEU A 266 -35.70 -3.06 -35.22
C LEU A 266 -37.17 -2.64 -35.33
N GLY A 267 -37.73 -2.70 -36.54
CA GLY A 267 -39.15 -2.46 -36.76
C GLY A 267 -40.01 -3.45 -35.97
N ASN A 268 -41.12 -2.95 -35.42
CA ASN A 268 -42.11 -3.70 -34.65
C ASN A 268 -42.47 -5.04 -35.31
N PHE A 269 -42.48 -6.09 -34.49
CA PHE A 269 -43.27 -7.30 -34.72
C PHE A 269 -44.69 -7.08 -34.18
#